data_AF-A0A399YCS9-F1
#
_entry.id   AF-A0A399YCS9-F1
#
_cell.length_a   1.000
_cell.length_b   1.000
_cell.length_c   1.000
_cell.angle_alpha   90.00
_cell.angle_beta   90.00
_cell.angle_gamma   90.00
#
_symmetry.space_group_name_H-M   'P 1'
#
loop_
_entity.id
_entity.type
_entity.pdbx_description
1 polymer ?
#
loop_
_entity_poly.entity_id
_entity_poly.type
_entity_poly.pdbx_seq_one_letter_code
_entity_poly.pdbx_strand_id
1 'polypeptide(L)'
;VITEVVDDEGRPVTPREYGSRLLVTVLGSRTLPLIRYELSDSVRMLPGPPCPCGRPFIRIGGVQGRAKEALRLPAARGGHILVQANIIHRAMELLPLTGWQVVQDDTGITIHITGLAERVDTGQGGWRLADALALAGADAPPVRAVRVPAVSRTALGKAPLIRSVRGGATHPGPGQDEPEDTD
;
A
#
# COMPACT_ATOMS: atom_id res chain seq x y z
N VAL A 1 10.60 -12.82 19.46
CA VAL A 1 10.27 -11.50 18.88
C VAL A 1 9.05 -10.98 19.61
N ILE A 2 9.02 -9.70 19.96
CA ILE A 2 7.84 -9.03 20.55
C ILE A 2 7.23 -8.18 19.44
N THR A 3 5.90 -8.20 19.35
CA THR A 3 5.13 -7.44 18.36
C THR A 3 4.06 -6.60 19.05
N GLU A 4 3.97 -5.32 18.70
CA GLU A 4 3.00 -4.37 19.26
C GLU A 4 2.25 -3.72 18.10
N VAL A 5 0.92 -3.80 18.09
CA VAL A 5 0.08 -3.12 17.10
C VAL A 5 -0.37 -1.80 17.70
N VAL A 6 -0.08 -0.69 17.01
CA VAL A 6 -0.28 0.66 17.54
C VAL A 6 -1.04 1.57 16.57
N ASP A 7 -1.66 2.61 17.12
CA ASP A 7 -2.26 3.72 16.39
C ASP A 7 -1.20 4.71 15.87
N ASP A 8 -1.66 5.82 15.26
CA ASP A 8 -0.78 6.84 14.70
C ASP A 8 0.00 7.63 15.76
N GLU A 9 -0.51 7.65 17.00
CA GLU A 9 0.15 8.22 18.17
C GLU A 9 1.09 7.23 18.87
N GLY A 10 1.23 6.01 18.35
CA GLY A 10 2.10 4.97 18.90
C GLY A 10 1.53 4.27 20.14
N ARG A 11 0.24 4.41 20.41
CA ARG A 11 -0.47 3.75 21.52
C ARG A 11 -1.01 2.39 21.08
N PRO A 12 -0.99 1.37 21.96
CA PRO A 12 -1.57 0.06 21.62
C PRO A 12 -3.05 0.17 21.24
N VAL A 13 -3.44 -0.46 20.15
CA VAL A 13 -4.86 -0.56 19.76
C VAL A 13 -5.57 -1.65 20.55
N THR A 14 -6.91 -1.57 20.58
CA THR A 14 -7.75 -2.59 21.21
C THR A 14 -7.54 -3.94 20.51
N PRO A 15 -7.57 -5.07 21.23
CA PRO A 15 -7.42 -6.35 20.57
C PRO A 15 -8.52 -6.56 19.51
N ARG A 16 -8.15 -7.12 18.35
CA ARG A 16 -9.00 -7.29 17.17
C ARG A 16 -9.28 -6.00 16.37
N GLU A 17 -8.61 -4.90 16.67
CA GLU A 17 -8.58 -3.72 15.80
C GLU A 17 -7.32 -3.72 14.92
N TYR A 18 -7.41 -3.03 13.78
CA TYR A 18 -6.24 -2.74 12.95
C TYR A 18 -5.52 -1.53 13.53
N GLY A 19 -4.22 -1.66 13.78
CA GLY A 19 -3.35 -0.50 14.01
C GLY A 19 -2.85 0.08 12.69
N SER A 20 -2.40 1.33 12.73
CA SER A 20 -1.77 1.95 11.56
C SER A 20 -0.32 1.49 11.37
N ARG A 21 0.32 0.96 12.43
CA ARG A 21 1.71 0.50 12.44
C ARG A 21 1.91 -0.75 13.29
N LEU A 22 2.97 -1.48 12.99
CA LEU A 22 3.44 -2.64 13.75
C LEU A 22 4.85 -2.38 14.27
N LEU A 23 5.04 -2.40 15.58
CA LEU A 23 6.36 -2.28 16.20
C LEU A 23 6.92 -3.67 16.50
N VAL A 24 8.18 -3.89 16.14
CA VAL A 24 8.84 -5.20 16.30
C VAL A 24 10.12 -5.07 17.10
N THR A 25 10.26 -5.91 18.13
CA THR A 25 11.50 -6.06 18.91
C THR A 25 12.07 -7.47 18.73
N VAL A 26 13.27 -7.56 18.17
CA VAL A 26 13.95 -8.82 17.84
C VAL A 26 14.88 -9.23 18.98
N LEU A 27 14.38 -10.06 19.89
CA LEU A 27 15.10 -10.50 21.10
C LEU A 27 16.31 -11.41 20.84
N GLY A 28 16.41 -12.02 19.66
CA GLY A 28 17.47 -13.00 19.34
C GLY A 28 18.63 -12.44 18.52
N SER A 29 18.54 -11.19 18.05
CA SER A 29 19.57 -10.60 17.18
C SER A 29 20.64 -9.91 18.02
N ARG A 30 21.89 -10.38 17.92
CA ARG A 30 23.05 -9.80 18.63
C ARG A 30 23.80 -8.76 17.80
N THR A 31 23.91 -8.98 16.49
CA THR A 31 24.67 -8.09 15.59
C THR A 31 23.90 -6.82 15.26
N LEU A 32 22.58 -6.93 15.06
CA LEU A 32 21.72 -5.80 14.73
C LEU A 32 20.43 -5.90 15.56
N PRO A 33 20.45 -5.48 16.84
CA PRO A 33 19.26 -5.51 17.67
C PRO A 33 18.25 -4.49 17.15
N LEU A 34 17.05 -4.96 16.83
CA LEU A 34 15.93 -4.10 16.45
C LEU A 34 15.00 -3.99 17.66
N ILE A 35 14.81 -2.77 18.17
CA ILE A 35 13.96 -2.47 19.33
C ILE A 35 12.88 -1.49 18.89
N ARG A 36 11.62 -1.87 19.10
CA ARG A 36 10.44 -1.11 18.65
C ARG A 36 10.59 -0.61 17.21
N TYR A 37 11.17 -1.43 16.35
CA TYR A 37 11.37 -1.09 14.95
C TYR A 37 10.01 -0.97 14.27
N GLU A 38 9.75 0.19 13.69
CA GLU A 38 8.45 0.53 13.10
C GLU A 38 8.33 -0.08 11.71
N LEU A 39 7.34 -0.95 11.55
CA LEU A 39 6.84 -1.40 10.26
C LEU A 39 5.54 -0.63 9.95
N SER A 40 5.47 -0.07 8.74
CA SER A 40 4.30 0.67 8.27
C SER A 40 3.12 -0.23 7.88
N ASP A 41 3.12 -1.49 8.30
CA ASP A 41 2.11 -2.48 7.97
C ASP A 41 0.91 -2.34 8.93
N SER A 42 -0.30 -2.22 8.37
CA SER A 42 -1.56 -2.24 9.12
C SER A 42 -1.96 -3.69 9.40
N VAL A 43 -1.88 -4.08 10.66
CA VAL A 43 -2.05 -5.46 11.13
C VAL A 43 -3.09 -5.51 12.23
N ARG A 44 -3.86 -6.60 12.28
CA ARG A 44 -4.77 -6.91 13.37
C ARG A 44 -4.35 -8.19 14.06
N MET A 45 -4.23 -8.15 15.39
CA MET A 45 -4.03 -9.35 16.20
C MET A 45 -5.36 -10.04 16.50
N LEU A 46 -5.33 -11.37 16.52
CA LEU A 46 -6.46 -12.22 16.85
C LEU A 46 -6.18 -12.97 18.16
N PRO A 47 -6.43 -12.32 19.32
CA PRO A 47 -6.45 -13.04 20.59
C PRO A 47 -7.60 -14.04 20.60
N GLY A 48 -7.39 -15.22 21.18
CA GLY A 48 -8.41 -16.26 21.22
C GLY A 48 -7.88 -17.55 21.84
N PRO A 49 -8.66 -18.64 21.74
CA PRO A 49 -8.21 -19.92 22.24
C PRO A 49 -6.88 -20.32 21.59
N PRO A 50 -6.06 -21.15 22.28
CA PRO A 50 -4.82 -21.69 21.74
C PRO A 50 -5.03 -22.23 20.33
N CYS A 51 -4.03 -22.02 19.47
CA CYS A 51 -4.10 -22.55 18.12
C CYS A 51 -4.19 -24.09 18.19
N PRO A 52 -5.03 -24.74 17.36
CA PRO A 52 -5.12 -26.21 17.32
C PRO A 52 -3.78 -26.92 17.08
N CYS A 53 -2.77 -26.22 16.55
CA CYS A 53 -1.42 -26.74 16.38
C CYS A 53 -0.57 -26.78 17.69
N GLY A 54 -1.13 -26.34 18.83
CA GLY A 54 -0.47 -26.38 20.14
C GLY A 54 0.57 -25.27 20.39
N ARG A 55 0.80 -24.37 19.42
CA ARG A 55 1.77 -23.27 19.59
C ARG A 55 1.17 -22.14 20.45
N PRO A 56 1.95 -21.57 21.39
CA PRO A 56 1.45 -20.57 22.35
C PRO A 56 1.41 -19.13 21.80
N PHE A 57 1.66 -18.94 20.50
CA PHE A 57 1.82 -17.60 19.93
C PHE A 57 0.48 -16.96 19.56
N ILE A 58 0.38 -15.64 19.72
CA ILE A 58 -0.74 -14.86 19.22
C ILE A 58 -0.80 -14.96 17.69
N ARG A 59 -2.02 -14.97 17.14
CA ARG A 59 -2.26 -15.07 15.70
C ARG A 59 -2.46 -13.70 15.10
N ILE A 60 -1.95 -13.51 13.88
CA ILE A 60 -2.34 -12.38 13.04
C ILE A 60 -3.72 -12.71 12.44
N GLY A 61 -4.71 -11.87 12.70
CA GLY A 61 -6.09 -12.00 12.19
C GLY A 61 -6.33 -11.30 10.86
N GLY A 62 -5.34 -10.57 10.36
CA GLY A 62 -5.38 -9.91 9.06
C GLY A 62 -4.26 -8.90 8.88
N VAL A 63 -3.86 -8.72 7.62
CA VAL A 63 -2.89 -7.70 7.18
C VAL A 63 -3.57 -6.91 6.07
N GLN A 64 -3.68 -5.60 6.22
CA GLN A 64 -4.28 -4.72 5.21
C GLN A 64 -3.28 -4.29 4.13
N GLY A 65 -1.99 -4.36 4.44
CA GLY A 65 -0.90 -3.86 3.61
C GLY A 65 -0.16 -2.74 4.32
N ARG A 66 0.62 -1.96 3.58
CA ARG A 66 1.37 -0.83 4.12
C ARG A 66 0.57 0.45 4.03
N ALA A 67 0.62 1.29 5.06
CA ALA A 67 -0.01 2.60 5.07
C ALA A 67 0.40 3.47 3.87
N LYS A 68 1.65 3.37 3.42
CA LYS A 68 2.18 4.10 2.25
C LYS A 68 1.71 3.53 0.90
N GLU A 69 1.02 2.40 0.88
CA GLU A 69 0.50 1.73 -0.31
C GLU A 69 -1.04 1.75 -0.34
N ALA A 70 -1.65 2.80 0.22
CA ALA A 70 -3.08 3.06 0.17
C ALA A 70 -3.40 4.25 -0.76
N LEU A 71 -4.56 4.22 -1.42
CA LEU A 71 -5.13 5.38 -2.10
C LEU A 71 -5.83 6.27 -1.09
N ARG A 72 -5.51 7.56 -1.10
CA ARG A 72 -6.25 8.56 -0.34
C ARG A 72 -7.30 9.18 -1.26
N LEU A 73 -8.57 9.01 -0.91
CA LEU A 73 -9.71 9.46 -1.70
C LEU A 73 -10.71 10.23 -0.84
N PRO A 74 -11.52 11.12 -1.43
CA PRO A 74 -12.70 11.65 -0.77
C PRO A 74 -13.60 10.49 -0.32
N ALA A 75 -14.19 10.61 0.87
CA ALA A 75 -15.18 9.65 1.35
C ALA A 75 -16.59 10.12 0.96
N ALA A 76 -17.47 9.19 0.61
CA ALA A 76 -18.85 9.50 0.21
C ALA A 76 -19.67 10.22 1.31
N ARG A 77 -19.25 10.10 2.58
CA ARG A 77 -19.88 10.75 3.73
C ARG A 77 -19.14 12.01 4.20
N GLY A 78 -18.25 12.55 3.37
CA GLY A 78 -17.37 13.66 3.70
C GLY A 78 -16.07 13.21 4.38
N GLY A 79 -15.04 14.05 4.29
CA GLY A 79 -13.69 13.71 4.74
C GLY A 79 -12.91 12.86 3.73
N HIS A 80 -11.94 12.10 4.23
CA HIS A 80 -11.08 11.25 3.40
C HIS A 80 -11.09 9.81 3.91
N ILE A 81 -10.88 8.87 2.99
CA ILE A 81 -10.68 7.46 3.29
C ILE A 81 -9.36 6.97 2.68
N LEU A 82 -8.72 6.03 3.38
CA LEU A 82 -7.57 5.29 2.86
C LEU A 82 -8.04 3.93 2.36
N VAL A 83 -8.01 3.74 1.04
CA VAL A 83 -8.31 2.46 0.41
C VAL A 83 -7.02 1.68 0.23
N GLN A 84 -6.90 0.59 0.96
CA GLN A 84 -5.70 -0.25 1.01
C GLN A 84 -5.52 -1.06 -0.27
N ALA A 85 -4.26 -1.32 -0.66
CA ALA A 85 -3.93 -2.08 -1.87
C ALA A 85 -4.59 -3.47 -1.92
N ASN A 86 -4.85 -4.10 -0.77
CA ASN A 86 -5.51 -5.41 -0.73
C ASN A 86 -6.96 -5.40 -1.24
N ILE A 87 -7.68 -4.28 -1.12
CA ILE A 87 -9.03 -4.11 -1.69
C ILE A 87 -8.94 -4.13 -3.22
N ILE A 88 -7.99 -3.37 -3.77
CA ILE A 88 -7.73 -3.31 -5.21
C ILE A 88 -7.24 -4.66 -5.74
N HIS A 89 -6.33 -5.31 -5.00
CA HIS A 89 -5.79 -6.61 -5.37
C HIS A 89 -6.89 -7.64 -5.57
N ARG A 90 -7.81 -7.76 -4.61
CA ARG A 90 -8.97 -8.67 -4.71
C ARG A 90 -9.88 -8.38 -5.90
N ALA A 91 -10.06 -7.10 -6.23
CA ALA A 91 -10.83 -6.72 -7.40
C ALA A 91 -10.15 -7.19 -8.71
N MET A 92 -8.81 -7.13 -8.76
CA MET A 92 -8.02 -7.48 -9.94
C MET A 92 -7.72 -8.98 -10.07
N GLU A 93 -7.68 -9.73 -8.97
CA GLU A 93 -7.44 -11.19 -8.95
C GLU A 93 -8.48 -11.98 -9.78
N LEU A 94 -9.65 -11.39 -10.03
CA LEU A 94 -10.72 -11.98 -10.84
C LEU A 94 -10.49 -11.85 -12.35
N LEU A 95 -9.39 -11.22 -12.76
CA LEU A 95 -9.03 -10.99 -14.15
C LEU A 95 -7.74 -11.75 -14.49
N PRO A 96 -7.59 -12.26 -15.73
CA PRO A 96 -6.40 -12.99 -16.16
C PRO A 96 -5.24 -12.03 -16.47
N LEU A 97 -4.75 -11.32 -15.45
CA LEU A 97 -3.69 -10.32 -15.55
C LEU A 97 -2.37 -10.91 -15.05
N THR A 98 -1.25 -10.55 -15.68
CA THR A 98 0.09 -10.87 -15.13
C THR A 98 0.59 -9.77 -14.19
N GLY A 99 -0.11 -8.64 -14.14
CA GLY A 99 0.21 -7.53 -13.25
C GLY A 99 -0.73 -6.34 -13.44
N TRP A 100 -0.78 -5.51 -12.41
CA TRP A 100 -1.51 -4.25 -12.43
C TRP A 100 -0.79 -3.21 -11.58
N GLN A 101 -1.06 -1.94 -11.86
CA GLN A 101 -0.56 -0.82 -11.07
C GLN A 101 -1.58 0.31 -11.14
N VAL A 102 -1.92 0.90 -10.01
CA VAL A 102 -2.76 2.09 -9.95
C VAL A 102 -1.90 3.33 -9.84
N VAL A 103 -2.17 4.31 -10.69
CA VAL A 103 -1.58 5.63 -10.69
C VAL A 103 -2.69 6.63 -10.36
N GLN A 104 -2.48 7.43 -9.32
CA GLN A 104 -3.32 8.56 -8.97
C GLN A 104 -2.53 9.83 -9.26
N ASP A 105 -3.11 10.71 -10.08
CA ASP A 105 -2.59 12.04 -10.34
C ASP A 105 -3.67 13.09 -10.09
N ASP A 106 -3.38 14.35 -10.41
CA ASP A 106 -4.30 15.46 -10.20
C ASP A 106 -5.56 15.38 -11.10
N THR A 107 -5.55 14.53 -12.12
CA THR A 107 -6.65 14.35 -13.08
C THR A 107 -7.55 13.16 -12.76
N GLY A 108 -7.08 12.21 -11.95
CA GLY A 108 -7.89 11.08 -11.51
C GLY A 108 -7.09 9.82 -11.22
N ILE A 109 -7.72 8.67 -11.46
CA ILE A 109 -7.15 7.35 -11.20
C ILE A 109 -7.03 6.59 -12.51
N THR A 110 -5.81 6.13 -12.81
CA THR A 110 -5.54 5.24 -13.94
C THR A 110 -5.05 3.90 -13.44
N ILE A 111 -5.66 2.80 -13.89
CA ILE A 111 -5.14 1.44 -13.71
C ILE A 111 -4.39 0.98 -14.95
N HIS A 112 -3.10 0.74 -14.77
CA HIS A 112 -2.23 0.09 -15.74
C HIS A 112 -2.36 -1.42 -15.62
N ILE A 113 -2.61 -2.11 -16.72
CA ILE A 113 -2.86 -3.55 -16.78
C ILE A 113 -1.86 -4.21 -17.74
N THR A 114 -1.27 -5.33 -17.34
CA THR A 114 -0.38 -6.17 -18.17
C THR A 114 -0.86 -7.63 -18.22
N GLY A 115 -0.48 -8.35 -19.28
CA GLY A 115 -0.78 -9.78 -19.48
C GLY A 115 -2.16 -10.10 -20.05
N LEU A 116 -3.04 -9.10 -20.18
CA LEU A 116 -4.33 -9.27 -20.82
C LEU A 116 -4.14 -9.50 -22.33
N ALA A 117 -4.91 -10.38 -22.98
CA ALA A 117 -4.83 -10.53 -24.44
C ALA A 117 -5.28 -9.25 -25.17
N GLU A 118 -4.70 -8.92 -26.33
CA GLU A 118 -4.96 -7.64 -27.04
C GLU A 118 -6.45 -7.42 -27.36
N ARG A 119 -7.15 -8.49 -27.74
CA ARG A 119 -8.58 -8.49 -28.07
C ARG A 119 -9.51 -8.25 -26.88
N VAL A 120 -9.00 -8.28 -25.64
CA VAL A 120 -9.82 -8.14 -24.44
C VAL A 120 -9.81 -6.68 -24.01
N ASP A 121 -11.00 -6.13 -23.81
CA ASP A 121 -11.16 -4.76 -23.34
C ASP A 121 -10.65 -4.60 -21.90
N THR A 122 -9.95 -3.48 -21.66
CA THR A 122 -9.47 -3.10 -20.32
C THR A 122 -10.56 -2.51 -19.43
N GLY A 123 -11.71 -2.13 -20.01
CA GLY A 123 -12.84 -1.51 -19.31
C GLY A 123 -13.35 -2.31 -18.12
N GLN A 124 -13.30 -3.65 -18.17
CA GLN A 124 -13.65 -4.49 -17.02
C GLN A 124 -12.75 -4.23 -15.80
N GLY A 125 -11.46 -3.98 -16.01
CA GLY A 125 -10.53 -3.63 -14.93
C GLY A 125 -10.83 -2.27 -14.32
N GLY A 126 -11.15 -1.27 -15.16
CA GLY A 126 -11.57 0.05 -14.71
C GLY A 126 -12.86 -0.01 -13.87
N TRP A 127 -13.88 -0.70 -14.38
CA TRP A 127 -15.15 -0.89 -13.69
C TRP A 127 -15.00 -1.61 -12.35
N ARG A 128 -14.23 -2.71 -12.31
CA ARG A 128 -13.98 -3.46 -11.06
C ARG A 128 -13.25 -2.64 -10.01
N LEU A 129 -12.28 -1.82 -10.43
CA LEU A 129 -11.62 -0.90 -9.50
C LEU A 129 -12.61 0.14 -8.98
N ALA A 130 -13.37 0.80 -9.86
CA ALA A 130 -14.36 1.79 -9.46
C ALA A 130 -15.39 1.23 -8.46
N ASP A 131 -15.93 0.03 -8.74
CA ASP A 131 -16.86 -0.68 -7.86
C ASP A 131 -16.24 -1.01 -6.50
N ALA A 132 -14.99 -1.50 -6.48
CA ALA A 132 -14.28 -1.78 -5.23
C ALA A 132 -14.00 -0.52 -4.40
N LEU A 133 -13.71 0.63 -5.04
CA LEU A 133 -13.55 1.91 -4.37
C LEU A 133 -14.88 2.38 -3.77
N ALA A 134 -15.97 2.29 -4.52
CA ALA A 134 -17.31 2.68 -4.07
C ALA A 134 -17.79 1.79 -2.90
N LEU A 135 -17.60 0.47 -2.98
CA LEU A 135 -17.90 -0.48 -1.90
C LEU A 135 -17.07 -0.21 -0.63
N ALA A 136 -15.85 0.30 -0.78
CA ALA A 136 -15.02 0.73 0.34
C ALA A 136 -15.52 2.05 0.97
N GLY A 137 -16.47 2.75 0.32
CA GLY A 137 -17.01 4.04 0.77
C GLY A 137 -16.28 5.27 0.21
N ALA A 138 -15.44 5.10 -0.81
CA ALA A 138 -14.78 6.20 -1.48
C ALA A 138 -15.69 6.84 -2.54
N ASP A 139 -15.70 8.17 -2.58
CA ASP A 139 -16.22 8.96 -3.69
C ASP A 139 -15.06 9.22 -4.66
N ALA A 140 -14.77 8.22 -5.48
CA ALA A 140 -13.60 8.20 -6.33
C ALA A 140 -13.84 8.94 -7.66
N PRO A 141 -12.84 9.67 -8.20
CA PRO A 141 -12.93 10.20 -9.55
C PRO A 141 -13.02 9.05 -10.58
N PRO A 142 -13.41 9.35 -11.84
CA PRO A 142 -13.47 8.36 -12.90
C PRO A 142 -12.18 7.54 -13.02
N VAL A 143 -12.32 6.22 -13.06
CA VAL A 143 -11.20 5.30 -13.21
C VAL A 143 -10.97 5.01 -14.69
N ARG A 144 -9.79 5.36 -15.19
CA ARG A 144 -9.35 4.97 -16.53
C ARG A 144 -8.58 3.65 -16.47
N ALA A 145 -8.83 2.75 -17.41
CA ALA A 145 -8.01 1.56 -17.58
C ALA A 145 -7.14 1.68 -18.83
N VAL A 146 -5.86 1.34 -18.70
CA VAL A 146 -4.89 1.40 -19.79
C VAL A 146 -4.05 0.13 -19.80
N ARG A 147 -3.91 -0.47 -20.98
CA ARG A 147 -2.98 -1.57 -21.21
C ARG A 147 -1.56 -1.02 -21.30
N VAL A 148 -0.64 -1.63 -20.57
CA VAL A 148 0.79 -1.32 -20.64
C VAL A 148 1.60 -2.60 -20.89
N PRO A 149 2.73 -2.53 -21.62
CA PRO A 149 3.59 -3.68 -21.81
C PRO A 149 4.18 -4.18 -20.48
N ALA A 150 4.50 -3.27 -19.57
CA ALA A 150 4.98 -3.57 -18.23
C ALA A 150 4.57 -2.46 -17.24
N VAL A 151 4.37 -2.83 -15.97
CA VAL A 151 4.15 -1.87 -14.88
C VAL A 151 5.45 -1.17 -14.51
N SER A 152 5.37 0.09 -14.08
CA SER A 152 6.55 0.87 -13.72
C SER A 152 7.23 0.31 -12.47
N ARG A 153 8.57 0.36 -12.45
CA ARG A 153 9.43 -0.06 -11.33
C ARG A 153 10.28 1.10 -10.82
N THR A 154 10.64 1.06 -9.55
CA THR A 154 11.64 1.94 -8.93
C THR A 154 13.05 1.57 -9.38
N ALA A 155 14.03 2.44 -9.12
CA ALA A 155 15.44 2.19 -9.42
C ALA A 155 15.97 0.88 -8.79
N LEU A 156 15.44 0.50 -7.62
CA LEU A 156 15.77 -0.76 -6.93
C LEU A 156 14.89 -1.95 -7.40
N GLY A 157 14.21 -1.83 -8.53
CA GLY A 157 13.44 -2.92 -9.15
C GLY A 157 12.05 -3.21 -8.54
N LYS A 158 11.66 -2.56 -7.43
CA LYS A 158 10.33 -2.72 -6.82
C LYS A 158 9.24 -2.16 -7.75
N ALA A 159 8.15 -2.91 -7.97
CA ALA A 159 6.94 -2.44 -8.65
C ALA A 159 5.88 -2.05 -7.59
N PRO A 160 5.77 -0.78 -7.17
CA PRO A 160 4.73 -0.37 -6.23
C PRO A 160 3.34 -0.55 -6.86
N LEU A 161 2.40 -1.11 -6.12
CA LEU A 161 1.03 -1.36 -6.61
C LEU A 161 0.25 -0.06 -6.78
N ILE A 162 0.50 0.93 -5.93
CA ILE A 162 -0.14 2.24 -5.96
C ILE A 162 0.93 3.31 -6.05
N ARG A 163 0.76 4.26 -6.96
CA ARG A 163 1.62 5.43 -7.14
C ARG A 163 0.78 6.70 -7.08
N SER A 164 1.14 7.62 -6.20
CA SER A 164 0.62 8.99 -6.23
C SER A 164 1.65 9.87 -6.93
N VAL A 165 1.25 10.47 -8.05
CA VAL A 165 2.06 11.40 -8.83
C VAL A 165 1.41 12.75 -8.70
N ARG A 166 1.94 13.63 -7.84
CA ARG A 166 1.53 15.04 -7.84
C ARG A 166 2.17 15.72 -9.05
N GLY A 167 1.45 16.60 -9.73
CA GLY A 167 2.03 17.49 -10.73
C GLY A 167 3.31 18.12 -10.19
N GLY A 168 4.41 17.93 -10.90
CA GLY A 168 5.75 18.05 -10.36
C GLY A 168 6.08 19.45 -9.82
N ALA A 169 6.67 19.49 -8.63
CA ALA A 169 7.80 20.38 -8.40
C ALA A 169 9.03 19.63 -8.88
N THR A 170 9.63 20.11 -9.97
CA THR A 170 10.99 19.77 -10.38
C THR A 170 11.92 19.99 -9.19
N HIS A 171 12.54 18.93 -8.69
CA HIS A 171 13.65 19.07 -7.76
C HIS A 171 14.85 19.55 -8.61
N PRO A 172 15.42 20.74 -8.37
CA PRO A 172 16.65 21.11 -9.03
C PRO A 172 17.73 20.14 -8.54
N GLY A 173 18.49 19.56 -9.48
CA GLY A 173 19.58 18.65 -9.15
C GLY A 173 20.59 19.31 -8.20
N PRO A 174 21.37 18.53 -7.43
CA PRO A 174 22.41 19.09 -6.60
C PRO A 174 23.41 19.83 -7.49
N GLY A 175 23.57 21.12 -7.20
CA GLY A 175 24.47 22.03 -7.90
C GLY A 175 25.90 21.52 -7.89
N GLN A 176 26.54 21.65 -9.05
CA GLN A 176 27.99 21.59 -9.18
C GLN A 176 28.52 23.04 -9.17
N ASP A 177 29.68 23.16 -8.54
CA ASP A 177 30.69 24.22 -8.65
C ASP A 177 30.55 25.45 -7.71
N GLU A 178 31.01 25.27 -6.46
CA GLU A 178 31.77 26.32 -5.77
C GLU A 178 33.23 26.28 -6.28
N PRO A 179 33.85 27.43 -6.59
CA PRO A 179 35.23 27.48 -7.08
C PRO A 179 36.22 27.27 -5.94
N GLU A 180 37.22 26.42 -6.21
CA GLU A 180 38.35 26.12 -5.34
C GLU A 180 39.28 27.35 -5.27
N ASP A 181 39.29 28.02 -4.12
CA ASP A 181 40.23 29.09 -3.78
C ASP A 181 41.61 28.46 -3.54
N THR A 182 42.59 28.80 -4.37
CA THR A 182 43.99 28.39 -4.18
C THR A 182 44.88 29.63 -4.09
N ASP A 183 45.52 29.78 -2.93
CA ASP A 183 46.75 30.56 -2.67
C ASP A 183 47.91 30.08 -3.57
#